data_AF-J9SHL4-F1
#
_entry.id   AF-J9SHL4-F1
#
_cell.length_a   1.000
_cell.length_b   1.000
_cell.length_c   1.000
_cell.angle_alpha   90.00
_cell.angle_beta   90.00
_cell.angle_gamma   90.00
#
_symmetry.space_group_name_H-M   'P 1'
#
loop_
_entity.id
_entity.type
_entity.pdbx_description
1 polymer ?
#
loop_
_entity_poly.entity_id
_entity_poly.type
_entity_poly.pdbx_seq_one_letter_code
_entity_poly.pdbx_strand_id
1 'polypeptide(L)'
;MTAIRIKDAAVLLGVSDDTVRRWVATGVLEPSDDGPVATVDGARLAALARERAVAPDDGASVGRSARNRFTGLVTDVRTDAVMAQVTLQCGPFEVTSLMSADAVRELDLRPGVVATAVVKATTVIVETNRENR
;
A
#
# COMPACT_ATOMS: atom_id res chain seq x y z
N MET A 1 -12.46 -12.72 -17.82
CA MET A 1 -12.19 -11.78 -16.71
C MET A 1 -11.52 -12.56 -15.60
N THR A 2 -10.67 -11.93 -14.79
CA THR A 2 -10.15 -12.57 -13.58
C THR A 2 -11.20 -12.41 -12.49
N ALA A 3 -11.85 -13.50 -12.09
CA ALA A 3 -12.83 -13.49 -11.02
C ALA A 3 -12.13 -13.50 -9.65
N ILE A 4 -12.45 -12.54 -8.77
CA ILE A 4 -11.87 -12.44 -7.43
C ILE A 4 -12.98 -12.69 -6.40
N ARG A 5 -12.76 -13.61 -5.44
CA ARG A 5 -13.75 -13.86 -4.38
C ARG A 5 -13.98 -12.60 -3.56
N ILE A 6 -15.23 -12.34 -3.17
CA ILE A 6 -15.60 -11.16 -2.37
C ILE A 6 -14.73 -11.02 -1.11
N LYS A 7 -14.43 -12.13 -0.43
CA LYS A 7 -13.55 -12.15 0.74
C LYS A 7 -12.13 -11.65 0.42
N ASP A 8 -11.55 -12.12 -0.68
CA ASP A 8 -10.21 -11.71 -1.08
C ASP A 8 -10.21 -10.24 -1.53
N ALA A 9 -11.26 -9.81 -2.24
CA ALA A 9 -11.45 -8.41 -2.62
C ALA A 9 -11.55 -7.47 -1.40
N ALA A 10 -12.26 -7.89 -0.36
CA ALA A 10 -12.39 -7.14 0.89
C ALA A 10 -11.03 -6.94 1.57
N VAL A 11 -10.24 -8.02 1.67
CA VAL A 11 -8.87 -7.97 2.21
C VAL A 11 -7.97 -7.04 1.38
N LEU A 12 -7.99 -7.18 0.06
CA LEU A 12 -7.15 -6.36 -0.85
C LEU A 12 -7.48 -4.87 -0.76
N LEU A 13 -8.73 -4.52 -0.49
CA LEU A 13 -9.19 -3.13 -0.36
C LEU A 13 -9.15 -2.61 1.09
N GLY A 14 -8.80 -3.44 2.07
CA GLY A 14 -8.80 -3.06 3.49
C GLY A 14 -10.19 -2.73 4.04
N VAL A 15 -11.24 -3.40 3.56
CA VAL A 15 -12.64 -3.19 3.98
C VAL A 15 -13.29 -4.52 4.40
N SER A 16 -14.53 -4.47 4.91
CA SER A 16 -15.30 -5.67 5.24
C SER A 16 -15.96 -6.32 4.02
N ASP A 17 -16.21 -7.63 4.08
CA ASP A 17 -16.97 -8.38 3.08
C ASP A 17 -18.34 -7.72 2.79
N ASP A 18 -19.04 -7.25 3.82
CA ASP A 18 -20.33 -6.56 3.69
C ASP A 18 -20.23 -5.26 2.88
N THR A 19 -19.10 -4.55 2.99
CA THR A 19 -18.85 -3.34 2.20
C THR A 19 -18.73 -3.69 0.71
N VAL A 20 -18.02 -4.78 0.39
CA VAL A 20 -17.89 -5.26 -0.99
C VAL A 20 -19.23 -5.78 -1.53
N ARG A 21 -20.01 -6.53 -0.72
CA ARG A 21 -21.37 -6.97 -1.09
C ARG A 21 -22.29 -5.79 -1.37
N ARG A 22 -22.23 -4.74 -0.54
CA ARG A 22 -22.98 -3.51 -0.76
C ARG A 22 -22.59 -2.85 -2.08
N TRP A 23 -21.31 -2.82 -2.44
CA TRP A 23 -20.86 -2.28 -3.72
C TRP A 23 -21.35 -3.06 -4.92
N VAL A 24 -21.44 -4.39 -4.82
CA VAL A 24 -22.08 -5.22 -5.85
C VAL A 24 -23.57 -4.86 -5.97
N ALA A 25 -24.27 -4.79 -4.84
CA ALA A 25 -25.70 -4.44 -4.82
C ALA A 25 -25.99 -3.03 -5.37
N THR A 26 -25.09 -2.07 -5.18
CA THR A 26 -25.21 -0.71 -5.70
C THR A 26 -24.63 -0.53 -7.10
N GLY A 27 -24.14 -1.59 -7.75
CA GLY A 27 -23.57 -1.53 -9.12
C GLY A 27 -22.20 -0.89 -9.23
N VAL A 28 -21.49 -0.71 -8.11
CA VAL A 28 -20.11 -0.16 -8.08
C VAL A 28 -19.09 -1.22 -8.54
N LEU A 29 -19.35 -2.50 -8.19
CA LEU A 29 -18.62 -3.67 -8.66
C LEU A 29 -19.56 -4.58 -9.43
N GLU A 30 -19.07 -5.18 -10.52
CA GLU A 30 -19.80 -6.16 -11.29
C GLU A 30 -19.50 -7.57 -10.76
N PRO A 31 -20.52 -8.44 -10.56
CA PRO A 31 -20.29 -9.84 -10.25
C PRO A 31 -19.66 -10.54 -11.46
N SER A 32 -18.68 -11.42 -11.23
CA SER A 32 -17.89 -12.02 -12.33
C SER A 32 -18.30 -13.44 -12.73
N ASP A 33 -19.05 -14.18 -11.91
CA ASP A 33 -19.60 -15.51 -12.22
C ASP A 33 -20.70 -15.94 -11.21
N ASP A 34 -21.66 -16.78 -11.63
CA ASP A 34 -22.64 -17.48 -10.76
C ASP A 34 -22.08 -18.82 -10.24
N GLY A 35 -20.80 -18.81 -9.83
CA GLY A 35 -20.19 -19.96 -9.17
C GLY A 35 -20.75 -20.16 -7.75
N PRO A 36 -20.40 -21.29 -7.08
CA PRO A 36 -20.80 -21.52 -5.69
C PRO A 36 -20.23 -20.50 -4.70
N VAL A 37 -19.27 -19.69 -5.12
CA VAL A 37 -18.65 -18.61 -4.35
C VAL A 37 -18.85 -17.29 -5.08
N ALA A 38 -19.35 -16.28 -4.37
CA ALA A 38 -19.54 -14.95 -4.93
C ALA A 38 -18.19 -14.30 -5.29
N THR A 39 -18.06 -13.88 -6.56
CA THR A 39 -16.87 -13.23 -7.12
C THR A 39 -17.22 -11.88 -7.77
N VAL A 40 -16.23 -11.02 -7.91
CA VAL A 40 -16.31 -9.73 -8.61
C VAL A 40 -15.26 -9.66 -9.70
N ASP A 41 -15.50 -8.82 -10.72
CA ASP A 41 -14.53 -8.63 -11.79
C ASP A 41 -13.27 -7.92 -11.26
N GLY A 42 -12.12 -8.56 -11.47
CA GLY A 42 -10.83 -8.05 -11.01
C GLY A 42 -10.39 -6.75 -11.67
N ALA A 43 -10.77 -6.49 -12.93
CA ALA A 43 -10.39 -5.24 -13.61
C ALA A 43 -11.14 -4.04 -13.02
N ARG A 44 -12.45 -4.17 -12.81
CA ARG A 44 -13.26 -3.16 -12.13
C ARG A 44 -12.84 -2.99 -10.67
N LEU A 45 -12.52 -4.08 -9.97
CA LEU A 45 -12.00 -4.02 -8.61
C LEU A 45 -10.69 -3.20 -8.53
N ALA A 46 -9.77 -3.43 -9.46
CA ALA A 46 -8.51 -2.67 -9.54
C ALA A 46 -8.73 -1.19 -9.87
N ALA A 47 -9.69 -0.87 -10.76
CA ALA A 47 -10.07 0.50 -11.05
C ALA A 47 -10.64 1.21 -9.80
N LEU A 48 -11.55 0.54 -9.09
CA LEU A 48 -12.10 1.04 -7.83
C LEU A 48 -11.01 1.25 -6.76
N ALA A 49 -10.04 0.33 -6.66
CA ALA A 49 -8.92 0.47 -5.74
C ALA A 49 -8.14 1.76 -6.00
N ARG A 50 -7.88 2.09 -7.28
CA ARG A 50 -7.20 3.33 -7.67
C ARG A 50 -8.02 4.57 -7.38
N GLU A 51 -9.32 4.55 -7.65
CA GLU A 51 -10.24 5.64 -7.34
C GLU A 51 -10.25 5.98 -5.84
N ARG A 52 -10.05 4.97 -4.98
CA ARG A 52 -10.07 5.11 -3.52
C ARG A 52 -8.70 5.30 -2.88
N ALA A 53 -7.62 5.15 -3.62
CA ALA A 53 -6.27 5.29 -3.09
C ALA A 53 -5.97 6.76 -2.74
N VAL A 54 -6.42 7.20 -1.57
CA VAL A 54 -6.10 8.52 -1.00
C VAL A 54 -4.85 8.35 -0.15
N ALA A 55 -3.70 8.77 -0.67
CA ALA A 55 -2.51 8.91 0.15
C ALA A 55 -2.65 10.13 1.07
N PRO A 56 -2.16 10.07 2.32
CA PRO A 56 -2.02 11.27 3.14
C PRO A 56 -1.19 12.32 2.40
N ASP A 57 -1.73 13.55 2.29
CA ASP A 57 -0.97 14.68 1.78
C ASP A 57 0.16 14.99 2.76
N ASP A 58 1.41 14.99 2.28
CA ASP A 58 2.57 15.38 3.07
C ASP A 58 2.87 16.88 2.97
N GLY A 59 2.05 17.65 2.25
CA GLY A 59 2.12 19.11 2.16
C GLY A 59 3.34 19.66 1.42
N ALA A 60 4.14 18.82 0.75
CA ALA A 60 5.41 19.24 0.17
C ALA A 60 5.30 19.65 -1.32
N SER A 61 5.60 20.92 -1.62
CA SER A 61 5.65 21.45 -3.00
C SER A 61 7.00 21.21 -3.68
N VAL A 62 7.32 19.94 -4.01
CA VAL A 62 8.58 19.58 -4.66
C VAL A 62 8.32 18.77 -5.93
N GLY A 63 8.93 19.14 -7.06
CA GLY A 63 8.92 18.33 -8.28
C GLY A 63 9.75 17.05 -8.11
N ARG A 64 9.15 15.88 -8.26
CA ARG A 64 9.79 14.58 -7.95
C ARG A 64 9.55 13.55 -9.05
N SER A 65 10.57 12.73 -9.33
CA SER A 65 10.51 11.63 -10.30
C SER A 65 10.14 10.28 -9.68
N ALA A 66 10.38 10.08 -8.37
CA ALA A 66 10.00 8.88 -7.65
C ALA A 66 8.47 8.80 -7.49
N ARG A 67 7.91 7.62 -7.80
CA ARG A 67 6.45 7.41 -7.89
C ARG A 67 5.82 6.82 -6.63
N ASN A 68 6.60 6.07 -5.85
CA ASN A 68 6.10 5.40 -4.66
C ASN A 68 6.44 6.23 -3.43
N ARG A 69 5.41 6.63 -2.69
CA ARG A 69 5.53 7.45 -1.49
C ARG A 69 4.68 6.86 -0.39
N PHE A 70 5.33 6.64 0.75
CA PHE A 70 4.69 6.06 1.92
C PHE A 70 4.90 7.03 3.08
N THR A 71 3.91 7.90 3.30
CA THR A 71 3.87 8.80 4.45
C THR A 71 3.41 8.03 5.67
N GLY A 72 4.14 8.14 6.77
CA GLY A 72 3.89 7.37 7.97
C GLY A 72 4.61 7.92 9.19
N LEU A 73 4.47 7.19 10.30
CA LEU A 73 5.16 7.47 11.56
C LEU A 73 6.39 6.60 11.65
N VAL A 74 7.53 7.19 12.02
CA VAL A 74 8.72 6.43 12.42
C VAL A 74 8.39 5.64 13.68
N THR A 75 8.65 4.33 13.66
CA THR A 75 8.38 3.41 14.78
C THR A 75 9.65 2.89 15.44
N ASP A 76 10.74 2.72 14.67
CA ASP A 76 12.04 2.28 15.18
C ASP A 76 13.19 2.96 14.41
N VAL A 77 14.29 3.22 15.11
CA VAL A 77 15.54 3.75 14.55
C VAL A 77 16.71 3.03 15.20
N ARG A 78 17.50 2.32 14.40
CA ARG A 78 18.72 1.63 14.83
C ARG A 78 19.90 2.20 14.07
N THR A 79 20.89 2.71 14.78
CA THR A 79 22.02 3.40 14.17
C THR A 79 23.32 2.74 14.62
N ASP A 80 24.19 2.43 13.67
CA ASP A 80 25.57 2.04 13.91
C ASP A 80 26.53 3.21 13.60
N ALA A 81 27.81 2.94 13.40
CA ALA A 81 28.80 3.98 13.12
C ALA A 81 28.60 4.66 11.75
N VAL A 82 28.16 3.93 10.73
CA VAL A 82 28.12 4.38 9.33
C VAL A 82 26.70 4.32 8.75
N MET A 83 25.95 3.28 9.12
CA MET A 83 24.63 2.96 8.62
C MET A 83 23.58 3.09 9.72
N ALA A 84 22.34 3.23 9.27
CA ALA A 84 21.18 3.20 10.12
C ALA A 84 20.01 2.52 9.41
N GLN A 85 19.17 1.89 10.21
CA GLN A 85 17.88 1.34 9.83
C GLN A 85 16.79 2.20 10.44
N VAL A 86 15.86 2.66 9.61
CA VAL A 86 14.67 3.41 10.03
C VAL A 86 13.43 2.67 9.56
N THR A 87 12.51 2.41 10.47
CA THR A 87 11.24 1.73 10.17
C THR A 87 10.08 2.70 10.34
N LEU A 88 9.17 2.72 9.37
CA LEU A 88 7.98 3.57 9.31
C LEU A 88 6.72 2.72 9.23
N GLN A 89 5.68 3.08 9.99
CA GLN A 89 4.32 2.62 9.80
C GLN A 89 3.55 3.58 8.88
N CYS A 90 3.23 3.12 7.68
CA CYS A 90 2.59 3.88 6.60
C CYS A 90 1.22 3.29 6.28
N GLY A 91 0.18 3.72 7.00
CA GLY A 91 -1.15 3.10 6.92
C GLY A 91 -1.07 1.62 7.35
N PRO A 92 -1.53 0.65 6.54
CA PRO A 92 -1.42 -0.77 6.88
C PRO A 92 -0.03 -1.37 6.59
N PHE A 93 0.91 -0.61 6.02
CA PHE A 93 2.21 -1.12 5.58
C PHE A 93 3.34 -0.69 6.51
N GLU A 94 4.27 -1.60 6.80
CA GLU A 94 5.57 -1.26 7.40
C GLU A 94 6.61 -1.09 6.30
N VAL A 95 7.38 0.01 6.34
CA VAL A 95 8.43 0.32 5.37
C VAL A 95 9.74 0.55 6.10
N THR A 96 10.77 -0.23 5.77
CA THR A 96 12.12 -0.09 6.35
C THR A 96 13.09 0.45 5.32
N SER A 97 13.84 1.48 5.73
CA SER A 97 14.92 2.10 4.96
C SER A 97 16.27 1.82 5.61
N LEU A 98 17.27 1.47 4.80
CA LEU A 98 18.67 1.51 5.19
C LEU A 98 19.29 2.77 4.62
N MET A 99 19.88 3.60 5.47
CA MET A 99 20.46 4.89 5.11
C MET A 99 21.72 5.17 5.94
N SER A 100 22.44 6.25 5.66
CA SER A 100 23.61 6.59 6.48
C SER A 100 23.20 7.04 7.88
N ALA A 101 24.07 6.78 8.85
CA ALA A 101 23.89 7.25 10.22
C ALA A 101 23.79 8.79 10.30
N ASP A 102 24.52 9.50 9.43
CA ASP A 102 24.46 10.96 9.36
C ASP A 102 23.13 11.46 8.84
N ALA A 103 22.54 10.81 7.83
CA ALA A 103 21.24 11.24 7.30
C ALA A 103 20.11 11.08 8.35
N VAL A 104 20.17 10.07 9.21
CA VAL A 104 19.22 9.92 10.34
C VAL A 104 19.35 11.09 11.32
N ARG A 105 20.59 11.50 11.64
CA ARG A 105 20.86 12.61 12.57
C ARG A 105 20.46 13.95 11.96
N GLU A 106 20.81 14.20 10.70
CA GLU A 106 20.47 15.43 9.97
C GLU A 106 18.96 15.62 9.83
N LEU A 107 18.23 14.54 9.61
CA LEU A 107 16.77 14.55 9.49
C LEU A 107 16.04 14.44 10.84
N ASP A 108 16.78 14.36 11.96
CA ASP A 108 16.25 14.21 13.32
C ASP A 108 15.22 13.06 13.46
N LEU A 109 15.48 11.94 12.78
CA LEU A 109 14.56 10.81 12.77
C LEU A 109 14.59 10.06 14.11
N ARG A 110 13.42 9.95 14.73
CA ARG A 110 13.17 9.21 15.97
C ARG A 110 11.73 8.69 16.00
N PRO A 111 11.43 7.65 16.81
CA PRO A 111 10.06 7.18 16.98
C PRO A 111 9.07 8.32 17.26
N GLY A 112 7.94 8.33 16.56
CA GLY A 112 6.90 9.35 16.64
C GLY A 112 7.00 10.49 15.61
N VAL A 113 8.11 10.61 14.87
CA VAL A 113 8.25 11.59 13.78
C VAL A 113 7.45 11.16 12.56
N VAL A 114 6.72 12.09 11.94
CA VAL A 114 6.12 11.86 10.61
C VAL A 114 7.19 12.01 9.54
N ALA A 115 7.36 10.98 8.72
CA ALA A 115 8.31 10.96 7.62
C ALA A 115 7.67 10.33 6.38
N THR A 116 8.23 10.61 5.20
CA THR A 116 7.84 9.93 3.96
C THR A 116 8.98 9.08 3.45
N ALA A 117 8.77 7.77 3.35
CA ALA A 117 9.64 6.91 2.57
C ALA A 117 9.36 7.11 1.07
N VAL A 118 10.41 7.42 0.30
CA VAL A 118 10.34 7.65 -1.13
C VAL A 118 11.11 6.55 -1.84
N VAL A 119 10.41 5.74 -2.65
CA VAL A 119 10.99 4.60 -3.36
C VAL A 119 10.93 4.84 -4.86
N LYS A 120 12.07 4.67 -5.54
CA LYS A 120 12.14 4.79 -7.00
C LYS A 120 11.39 3.63 -7.65
N ALA A 121 10.61 3.92 -8.69
CA ALA A 121 9.76 2.92 -9.36
C ALA A 121 10.55 1.72 -9.92
N THR A 122 11.83 1.92 -10.25
CA THR A 122 12.72 0.87 -10.79
C THR A 122 13.20 -0.15 -9.75
N THR A 123 12.90 0.06 -8.47
CA THR A 123 13.33 -0.80 -7.35
C THR A 123 12.12 -1.45 -6.69
N VAL A 124 11.20 -1.98 -7.51
CA VAL A 124 10.00 -2.70 -7.07
C VAL A 124 9.98 -4.07 -7.74
N ILE A 125 9.76 -5.11 -6.95
CA ILE A 125 9.59 -6.49 -7.43
C ILE A 125 8.08 -6.79 -7.41
N VAL A 126 7.57 -7.40 -8.47
CA VAL A 126 6.17 -7.82 -8.56
C VAL A 126 6.12 -9.35 -8.63
N GLU A 127 5.37 -9.94 -7.72
CA GLU A 127 5.14 -11.38 -7.65
C GLU A 127 3.63 -11.66 -7.74
N THR A 128 3.28 -12.82 -8.28
CA THR A 128 1.90 -13.32 -8.29
C THR A 128 1.90 -14.79 -7.94
N ASN A 129 0.91 -15.25 -7.19
CA ASN A 129 0.76 -16.67 -6.91
C ASN A 129 0.37 -17.39 -8.20
N ARG A 130 1.11 -18.45 -8.57
CA ARG A 130 0.64 -19.34 -9.65
C ARG A 130 -0.37 -20.30 -9.03
N GLU A 131 -1.64 -20.14 -9.35
CA GLU A 131 -2.61 -21.22 -9.12
C GLU A 131 -2.14 -22.45 -9.91
N ASN A 132 -1.92 -23.57 -9.19
CA ASN A 132 -1.61 -24.86 -9.80
C ASN A 132 -2.74 -25.20 -10.77
N ARG A 133 -2.42 -25.15 -12.07
CA ARG A 133 -3.33 -25.50 -13.14
C ARG A 133 -3.52 -27.01 -13.23
#